data_AF-A0A920QQU0-F1
#
_entry.id   AF-A0A920QQU0-F1
#
_cell.length_a   1.000
_cell.length_b   1.000
_cell.length_c   1.000
_cell.angle_alpha   90.00
_cell.angle_beta   90.00
_cell.angle_gamma   90.00
#
_symmetry.space_group_name_H-M   'P 1'
#
loop_
_entity.id
_entity.type
_entity.pdbx_description
1 polymer ?
#
loop_
_entity_poly.entity_id
_entity_poly.type
_entity_poly.pdbx_seq_one_letter_code
_entity_poly.pdbx_strand_id
1 'polypeptide(L)'
;MCPVNTLLEAADDPNIVENNYVQEILHPRLGKNIKIHGSPWKFSETPSNPGVAPTLGQHNEEILNSLGYDDKAIAELQNKEVI
;
A
#
# COMPACT_ATOMS: atom_id res chain seq x y z
N MET A 1 30.91 17.63 7.05
CA MET A 1 29.98 18.22 6.07
C MET A 1 29.16 17.07 5.52
N CYS A 2 27.83 17.18 5.45
CA CYS A 2 26.98 16.10 4.93
C CYS A 2 27.01 16.13 3.39
N PRO A 3 27.22 14.98 2.69
CA PRO A 3 27.18 14.95 1.24
C PRO A 3 25.76 15.22 0.71
N VAL A 4 25.66 15.73 -0.52
CA VAL A 4 24.39 15.83 -1.23
C VAL A 4 24.17 14.52 -1.97
N ASN A 5 23.25 13.71 -1.47
CA ASN A 5 22.90 12.43 -2.08
C ASN A 5 21.85 12.62 -3.18
N THR A 6 21.96 11.83 -4.25
CA THR A 6 20.88 11.61 -5.20
C THR A 6 19.76 10.77 -4.57
N LEU A 7 18.59 10.73 -5.21
CA LEU A 7 17.47 9.93 -4.71
C LEU A 7 17.77 8.43 -4.66
N LEU A 8 18.56 7.91 -5.61
CA LEU A 8 18.95 6.49 -5.61
C LEU A 8 19.93 6.19 -4.48
N GLU A 9 20.95 7.02 -4.30
CA GLU A 9 21.92 6.87 -3.20
C GLU A 9 21.24 6.96 -1.84
N ALA A 10 20.31 7.90 -1.66
CA ALA A 10 19.54 8.02 -0.43
C ALA A 10 18.63 6.81 -0.21
N ALA A 11 18.03 6.23 -1.25
CA ALA A 11 17.18 5.05 -1.11
C ALA A 11 17.94 3.78 -0.71
N ASP A 12 19.25 3.74 -0.96
CA ASP A 12 20.14 2.62 -0.65
C ASP A 12 21.01 2.85 0.59
N ASP A 13 20.89 4.01 1.27
CA ASP A 13 21.66 4.31 2.47
C ASP A 13 21.33 3.31 3.60
N PRO A 14 22.34 2.64 4.20
CA PRO A 14 22.12 1.65 5.25
C PRO A 14 21.29 2.18 6.42
N ASN A 15 21.48 3.44 6.82
CA ASN A 15 20.72 4.03 7.93
C ASN A 15 19.25 4.22 7.53
N ILE A 16 18.96 4.53 6.27
CA ILE A 16 17.59 4.71 5.77
C ILE A 16 16.87 3.37 5.71
N VAL A 17 17.54 2.31 5.25
CA VAL A 17 17.00 0.96 5.16
C VAL A 17 16.80 0.33 6.55
N GLU A 18 17.80 0.42 7.43
CA GLU A 18 17.72 -0.13 8.80
C GLU A 18 16.62 0.56 9.62
N ASN A 19 16.46 1.87 9.45
CA ASN A 19 15.36 2.61 10.07
C ASN A 19 14.03 2.44 9.33
N ASN A 20 13.92 1.59 8.32
CA ASN A 20 12.69 1.32 7.58
C ASN A 20 12.04 2.62 7.03
N TYR A 21 12.85 3.61 6.63
CA TYR A 21 12.40 4.82 5.93
C TYR A 21 12.22 4.56 4.43
N VAL A 22 12.95 3.60 3.90
CA VAL A 22 12.66 2.93 2.63
C VAL A 22 12.53 1.44 2.93
N GLN A 23 11.45 0.83 2.43
CA GLN A 23 11.12 -0.57 2.69
C GLN A 23 10.82 -1.29 1.38
N GLU A 24 11.11 -2.59 1.32
CA GLU A 24 10.73 -3.42 0.19
C GLU A 24 9.45 -4.21 0.49
N ILE A 25 8.46 -4.09 -0.38
CA ILE A 25 7.20 -4.84 -0.30
C ILE A 25 6.97 -5.68 -1.55
N LEU A 26 6.41 -6.87 -1.40
CA LEU A 26 5.98 -7.70 -2.52
C LEU A 26 4.73 -7.10 -3.15
N HIS A 27 4.84 -6.62 -4.39
CA HIS A 27 3.68 -6.12 -5.12
C HIS A 27 2.90 -7.28 -5.77
N PRO A 28 1.65 -7.56 -5.35
CA PRO A 28 0.89 -8.75 -5.76
C PRO A 28 0.77 -8.91 -7.28
N ARG A 29 0.45 -7.82 -8.00
CA ARG A 29 0.31 -7.84 -9.47
C ARG A 29 1.63 -7.97 -10.23
N LEU A 30 2.74 -7.49 -9.67
CA LEU A 30 4.03 -7.47 -10.36
C LEU A 30 4.87 -8.71 -10.01
N GLY A 31 4.51 -9.45 -8.96
CA GLY A 31 5.24 -10.63 -8.50
C GLY A 31 6.67 -10.34 -8.05
N LYS A 32 6.99 -9.08 -7.74
CA LYS A 32 8.34 -8.63 -7.38
C LYS A 32 8.31 -7.66 -6.20
N ASN A 33 9.42 -7.59 -5.49
CA ASN A 33 9.63 -6.59 -4.48
C ASN A 33 9.83 -5.21 -5.13
N ILE A 34 9.20 -4.20 -4.56
CA ILE A 34 9.38 -2.81 -4.93
C ILE A 34 9.74 -2.00 -3.69
N LYS A 35 10.57 -0.96 -3.87
CA LYS A 35 10.88 -0.01 -2.82
C LYS A 35 9.75 1.00 -2.68
N ILE A 36 9.29 1.19 -1.45
CA ILE A 36 8.33 2.21 -1.05
C ILE A 36 8.89 3.05 0.08
N HIS A 37 8.37 4.26 0.24
CA HIS A 37 8.65 5.07 1.41
C HIS A 37 7.93 4.52 2.63
N GLY A 38 8.68 4.29 3.70
CA GLY A 38 8.14 3.99 5.01
C GLY A 38 7.69 5.24 5.75
N SER A 39 7.13 5.06 6.95
CA SER A 39 6.76 6.19 7.80
C SER A 39 8.01 6.93 8.32
N PRO A 40 8.08 8.27 8.20
CA PRO A 40 9.15 9.07 8.79
C PRO A 40 9.10 9.09 10.33
N TRP A 41 7.95 8.72 10.91
CA TRP A 41 7.75 8.68 12.35
C TRP A 41 7.76 7.26 12.88
N LYS A 42 8.41 7.07 14.04
CA LYS A 42 8.47 5.80 14.77
C LYS A 42 7.66 5.92 16.06
N PHE A 43 6.75 4.99 16.25
CA PHE A 43 5.95 4.86 17.45
C PHE A 43 6.29 3.51 18.09
N SER A 44 6.56 3.51 19.40
CA SER A 44 6.94 2.30 20.14
C SER A 44 5.77 1.33 20.32
N GLU A 45 4.55 1.84 20.46
CA GLU A 45 3.35 1.02 20.70
C GLU A 45 2.59 0.69 19.42
N THR A 46 2.58 1.60 18.45
CA THR A 46 1.81 1.49 17.19
C THR A 46 2.73 1.66 15.97
N PRO A 47 3.67 0.72 15.75
CA PRO A 47 4.58 0.80 14.62
C PRO A 47 3.80 0.87 13.30
N SER A 48 4.19 1.80 12.44
CA SER A 48 3.59 1.93 11.12
C SER A 48 4.01 0.76 10.23
N ASN A 49 3.03 0.09 9.63
CA ASN A 49 3.23 -0.98 8.66
C ASN A 49 2.43 -0.66 7.39
N PRO A 50 3.01 0.08 6.42
CA PRO A 50 2.34 0.36 5.17
C PRO A 50 2.14 -0.95 4.38
N GLY A 51 0.88 -1.36 4.20
CA GLY A 51 0.53 -2.49 3.36
C GLY A 51 0.62 -2.19 1.87
N VAL A 52 0.17 -3.14 1.05
CA VAL A 52 0.03 -2.96 -0.40
C VAL A 52 -1.24 -2.16 -0.70
N ALA A 53 -1.16 -1.21 -1.64
CA ALA A 53 -2.34 -0.52 -2.16
C ALA A 53 -3.32 -1.50 -2.84
N PRO A 54 -4.65 -1.34 -2.63
CA PRO A 54 -5.64 -2.21 -3.25
C PRO A 54 -5.73 -1.97 -4.77
N THR A 55 -6.18 -2.98 -5.50
CA THR A 55 -6.54 -2.81 -6.92
C THR A 55 -7.87 -2.08 -7.07
N LEU A 56 -8.13 -1.57 -8.28
CA LEU A 56 -9.43 -1.01 -8.63
C LEU A 56 -10.53 -2.03 -8.33
N GLY A 57 -11.50 -1.65 -7.53
CA GLY A 57 -12.64 -2.48 -7.15
C GLY A 57 -12.36 -3.63 -6.19
N GLN A 58 -11.14 -3.77 -5.64
CA GLN A 58 -10.76 -4.95 -4.83
C GLN A 58 -11.70 -5.24 -3.64
N HIS A 59 -12.25 -4.19 -3.04
CA HIS A 59 -13.12 -4.30 -1.86
C HIS A 59 -14.58 -3.89 -2.14
N ASN A 60 -15.00 -3.79 -3.41
CA ASN A 60 -16.37 -3.35 -3.74
C ASN A 60 -17.42 -4.28 -3.11
N GLU A 61 -17.30 -5.60 -3.32
CA GLU A 61 -18.24 -6.58 -2.80
C GLU A 61 -18.25 -6.62 -1.27
N GLU A 62 -17.07 -6.60 -0.64
CA GLU A 62 -16.92 -6.59 0.82
C GLU A 62 -17.63 -5.38 1.44
N ILE A 63 -17.37 -4.18 0.90
CA ILE A 63 -17.95 -2.94 1.42
C ILE A 63 -19.46 -2.89 1.16
N LEU A 64 -19.93 -3.25 -0.04
CA LEU A 64 -21.37 -3.22 -0.35
C LEU A 64 -22.16 -4.23 0.49
N ASN A 65 -21.61 -5.42 0.72
CA ASN A 65 -22.19 -6.39 1.66
C ASN A 65 -22.26 -5.83 3.08
N SER A 66 -21.19 -5.16 3.55
CA SER A 66 -21.19 -4.51 4.87
C SER A 66 -22.24 -3.40 5.02
N LEU A 67 -22.66 -2.80 3.91
CA LEU A 67 -23.72 -1.79 3.85
C LEU A 67 -25.13 -2.40 3.72
N GLY A 68 -25.25 -3.73 3.60
CA GLY A 68 -26.52 -4.45 3.54
C GLY A 68 -27.09 -4.67 2.13
N TYR A 69 -26.28 -4.47 1.08
CA TYR A 69 -26.66 -4.93 -0.26
C TYR A 69 -26.56 -6.45 -0.33
N ASP A 70 -27.49 -7.08 -1.04
CA ASP A 70 -27.42 -8.51 -1.33
C ASP A 70 -26.64 -8.77 -2.63
N ASP A 71 -26.21 -10.01 -2.84
CA ASP A 71 -25.43 -10.42 -4.02
C ASP A 71 -26.12 -10.05 -5.34
N LYS A 72 -27.47 -10.05 -5.35
CA LYS A 72 -28.27 -9.69 -6.53
C LYS A 72 -28.16 -8.20 -6.84
N ALA A 73 -28.31 -7.33 -5.86
CA ALA A 73 -28.18 -5.90 -6.05
C ALA A 73 -26.75 -5.51 -6.45
N ILE A 74 -25.73 -6.16 -5.88
CA ILE A 74 -24.33 -5.92 -6.25
C ILE A 74 -24.08 -6.31 -7.72
N ALA A 75 -24.57 -7.47 -8.16
CA ALA A 75 -24.48 -7.89 -9.56
C ALA A 75 -25.21 -6.91 -10.50
N GLU A 76 -26.35 -6.35 -10.10
CA GLU A 76 -27.02 -5.31 -10.89
C GLU A 76 -26.18 -4.03 -11.02
N LEU A 77 -25.49 -3.61 -9.96
CA LEU A 77 -24.64 -2.42 -9.98
C LEU A 77 -23.43 -2.61 -10.91
N GLN A 78 -22.81 -3.79 -10.89
CA GLN A 78 -21.74 -4.16 -11.83
C GLN A 78 -22.25 -4.13 -13.28
N ASN A 79 -23.42 -4.73 -13.55
CA ASN A 79 -24.00 -4.76 -14.90
C ASN A 79 -24.39 -3.38 -15.43
N LYS A 80 -24.72 -2.43 -14.54
CA LYS A 80 -25.03 -1.04 -14.89
C LYS A 80 -23.78 -0.15 -14.97
N GLU A 81 -22.59 -0.71 -14.80
CA GLU A 81 -21.29 0.00 -14.79
C GLU A 81 -21.24 1.11 -13.73
N VAL A 82 -21.93 0.93 -12.60
CA VAL A 82 -21.90 1.86 -11.46
C VAL A 82 -20.68 1.60 -10.56
N ILE A 83 -20.21 0.35 -10.51
CA ILE A 83 -19.09 -0.12 -9.69
C ILE A 83 -18.17 -1.04 -10.48
#